data_AF-A0A7R9JFD4-F1
#
_entry.id   AF-A0A7R9JFD4-F1
#
_cell.length_a   1.000
_cell.length_b   1.000
_cell.length_c   1.000
_cell.angle_alpha   90.00
_cell.angle_beta   90.00
_cell.angle_gamma   90.00
#
_symmetry.space_group_name_H-M   'P 1'
#
loop_
_entity.id
_entity.type
_entity.pdbx_description
1 polymer ?
#
loop_
_entity_poly.entity_id
_entity_poly.type
_entity_poly.pdbx_seq_one_letter_code
_entity_poly.pdbx_strand_id
1 'polypeptide(L)'
;MRKSRQRESWWNLRKSRQLHLSAAEALPLVHAAKQQGALLTAETCHHYLTLAAEEVPNSATQYKCCPPVRGQPNRELLWKALYEGELDMVVSDHSPCTPDLKKLEQGDFLSAWGGISSLQFGRLTSLDEILLPRGTVGLSPRCFELIPLRDWSFT
;
A
#
# COMPACT_ATOMS: atom_id res chain seq x y z
N MET A 1 31.78 31.63 18.61
CA MET A 1 31.60 30.23 18.18
C MET A 1 30.38 29.63 18.88
N ARG A 2 29.20 29.67 18.26
CA ARG A 2 27.96 29.14 18.86
C ARG A 2 27.63 27.82 18.18
N LYS A 3 27.54 26.78 19.02
CA LYS A 3 27.38 25.35 18.74
C LYS A 3 26.49 25.06 17.52
N SER A 4 26.99 24.17 16.66
CA SER A 4 26.23 23.42 15.65
C SER A 4 24.99 22.80 16.30
N ARG A 5 23.85 23.48 16.22
CA ARG A 5 22.55 22.90 16.50
C ARG A 5 22.34 21.86 15.42
N GLN A 6 22.63 20.59 15.74
CA GLN A 6 22.18 19.46 14.95
C GLN A 6 20.72 19.77 14.60
N ARG A 7 20.41 19.81 13.30
CA ARG A 7 19.02 19.75 12.85
C ARG A 7 18.51 18.43 13.37
N GLU A 8 17.92 18.41 14.58
CA GLU A 8 17.06 17.32 15.01
C GLU A 8 16.10 17.10 13.85
N SER A 9 16.24 15.96 13.19
CA SER A 9 15.50 15.70 11.96
C SER A 9 14.02 15.72 12.36
N TRP A 10 13.25 16.64 11.77
CA TRP A 10 11.84 16.85 12.12
C TRP A 10 11.00 15.56 12.03
N TRP A 11 11.51 14.55 11.31
CA TRP A 11 10.97 13.21 11.15
C TRP A 11 10.98 12.37 12.43
N ASN A 12 11.86 12.67 13.39
CA ASN A 12 12.05 11.82 14.58
C ASN A 12 11.04 12.09 15.71
N LEU A 13 10.22 13.14 15.59
CA LEU A 13 9.29 13.57 16.64
C LEU A 13 7.81 13.31 16.30
N ARG A 14 7.49 12.86 15.09
CA ARG A 14 6.11 12.63 14.66
C ARG A 14 5.94 11.27 14.01
N LYS A 15 5.02 10.48 14.57
CA LYS A 15 4.56 9.24 13.93
C LYS A 15 3.93 9.59 12.59
N SER A 16 4.43 8.96 11.54
CA SER A 16 4.00 9.20 10.16
C SER A 16 3.62 7.87 9.51
N ARG A 17 2.69 7.91 8.56
CA ARG A 17 2.25 6.72 7.82
C ARG A 17 2.24 7.02 6.33
N GLN A 18 2.98 6.23 5.56
CA GLN A 18 2.88 6.21 4.11
C GLN A 18 1.68 5.36 3.72
N LEU A 19 0.64 6.00 3.20
CA LEU A 19 -0.60 5.35 2.79
C LEU A 19 -0.49 4.74 1.40
N HIS A 20 -1.26 3.67 1.17
CA HIS A 20 -1.50 3.00 -0.11
C HIS A 20 -0.29 3.03 -1.07
N LEU A 21 0.87 2.56 -0.58
CA LEU A 21 2.13 2.55 -1.34
C LEU A 21 1.99 1.59 -2.52
N SER A 22 1.95 2.17 -3.72
CA SER A 22 1.91 1.45 -4.99
C SER A 22 3.31 1.32 -5.61
N ALA A 23 4.18 2.32 -5.46
CA ALA A 23 5.48 2.36 -6.12
C ALA A 23 6.57 1.66 -5.32
N ALA A 24 7.11 0.54 -5.81
CA ALA A 24 8.26 -0.12 -5.21
C ALA A 24 9.51 0.78 -5.17
N GLU A 25 9.63 1.73 -6.10
CA GLU A 25 10.70 2.74 -6.11
C GLU A 25 10.73 3.62 -4.85
N ALA A 26 9.63 3.69 -4.10
CA ALA A 26 9.58 4.43 -2.83
C ALA A 26 10.13 3.62 -1.64
N LEU A 27 10.27 2.29 -1.76
CA LEU A 27 10.72 1.41 -0.68
C LEU A 27 12.10 1.77 -0.15
N PRO A 28 13.13 2.08 -0.97
CA PRO A 28 14.44 2.49 -0.45
C PRO A 28 14.38 3.74 0.43
N LEU A 29 13.46 4.67 0.16
CA LEU A 29 13.26 5.87 0.99
C LEU A 29 12.58 5.51 2.31
N VAL A 30 11.57 4.64 2.29
CA VAL A 30 10.92 4.12 3.50
C VAL A 30 11.93 3.39 4.37
N HIS A 31 12.74 2.51 3.77
CA HIS A 31 13.80 1.78 4.45
C HIS A 31 14.82 2.73 5.09
N ALA A 32 15.35 3.69 4.32
CA ALA A 32 16.33 4.64 4.83
C ALA A 32 15.77 5.49 5.98
N ALA A 33 14.50 5.91 5.90
CA ALA A 33 13.85 6.66 6.97
C ALA A 33 13.71 5.80 8.25
N LYS A 34 13.28 4.54 8.12
CA LYS A 34 13.19 3.60 9.25
C LYS A 34 14.57 3.35 9.88
N GLN A 35 15.62 3.16 9.08
CA GLN A 35 17.01 3.00 9.57
C GLN A 35 17.55 4.22 10.32
N GLN A 36 17.07 5.42 9.98
CA GLN A 36 17.41 6.67 10.68
C GLN A 36 16.61 6.88 11.98
N GLY A 37 15.76 5.92 12.36
CA GLY A 37 14.94 5.97 13.57
C GLY A 37 13.64 6.75 13.41
N ALA A 38 13.20 7.03 12.19
CA ALA A 38 11.90 7.67 11.97
C ALA A 38 10.77 6.75 12.45
N LEU A 39 9.77 7.33 13.13
CA LEU A 39 8.53 6.64 13.51
C LEU A 39 7.59 6.51 12.31
N LEU A 40 8.05 5.82 11.27
CA LEU A 40 7.35 5.66 9.99
C LEU A 40 6.78 4.25 9.86
N THR A 41 5.49 4.15 9.56
CA THR A 41 4.89 2.93 9.01
C THR A 41 4.54 3.11 7.54
N ALA A 42 4.49 2.03 6.78
CA ALA A 42 4.07 2.00 5.39
C ALA A 42 3.06 0.88 5.17
N GLU A 43 2.02 1.17 4.41
CA GLU A 43 1.02 0.18 4.00
C GLU A 43 1.00 0.05 2.47
N THR A 44 0.56 -1.10 1.99
CA THR A 44 0.13 -1.29 0.59
C THR A 44 -1.30 -1.79 0.55
N CYS A 45 -1.85 -2.00 -0.64
CA CYS A 45 -3.24 -2.39 -0.82
C CYS A 45 -3.36 -3.76 -1.52
N HIS A 46 -4.44 -4.49 -1.23
CA HIS A 46 -4.72 -5.80 -1.84
C HIS A 46 -4.58 -5.75 -3.37
N HIS A 47 -5.15 -4.73 -4.00
CA HIS A 47 -5.15 -4.60 -5.45
C HIS A 47 -3.76 -4.32 -6.04
N TYR A 48 -2.81 -3.76 -5.30
CA TYR A 48 -1.41 -3.61 -5.76
C TYR A 48 -0.60 -4.91 -5.63
N LEU A 49 -1.04 -5.83 -4.77
CA LEU A 49 -0.44 -7.16 -4.62
C LEU A 49 -1.04 -8.18 -5.59
N THR A 50 -2.27 -7.95 -6.05
CA THR A 50 -2.99 -8.87 -6.94
C THR A 50 -2.96 -8.45 -8.41
N LEU A 51 -3.14 -7.17 -8.74
CA LEU A 51 -3.25 -6.73 -10.14
C LEU A 51 -1.89 -6.32 -10.71
N ALA A 52 -1.65 -6.65 -11.98
CA ALA A 52 -0.56 -6.09 -12.77
C ALA A 52 -1.11 -5.23 -13.93
N ALA A 53 -0.42 -4.14 -14.27
CA ALA A 53 -0.88 -3.21 -15.31
C ALA A 53 -1.00 -3.87 -16.68
N GLU A 54 -0.17 -4.88 -16.97
CA GLU A 54 -0.21 -5.66 -18.20
C GLU A 54 -1.50 -6.50 -18.33
N GLU A 55 -2.17 -6.79 -17.21
CA GLU A 55 -3.42 -7.56 -17.15
C GLU A 55 -4.67 -6.67 -17.26
N VAL A 56 -4.51 -5.33 -17.22
CA VAL A 56 -5.61 -4.37 -17.32
C VAL A 56 -5.92 -4.10 -18.80
N PRO A 57 -7.13 -4.45 -19.30
CA PRO A 57 -7.47 -4.17 -20.68
C PRO A 57 -7.51 -2.66 -20.97
N ASN A 58 -7.23 -2.30 -22.22
CA ASN A 58 -7.37 -0.91 -22.67
C ASN A 58 -8.78 -0.39 -22.37
N SER A 59 -8.86 0.84 -21.87
CA SER A 59 -10.13 1.52 -21.53
C SER A 59 -10.97 0.84 -20.45
N ALA A 60 -10.44 -0.12 -19.70
CA ALA A 60 -11.13 -0.78 -18.59
C ALA A 60 -11.11 0.08 -17.31
N THR A 61 -11.92 1.13 -17.27
CA THR A 61 -11.96 2.13 -16.20
C THR A 61 -12.41 1.59 -14.84
N GLN A 62 -12.99 0.38 -14.78
CA GLN A 62 -13.26 -0.30 -13.51
C GLN A 62 -11.99 -0.52 -12.67
N TYR A 63 -10.82 -0.63 -13.30
CA TYR A 63 -9.52 -0.76 -12.64
C TYR A 63 -8.89 0.57 -12.22
N LYS A 64 -9.53 1.73 -12.51
CA LYS A 64 -8.99 3.04 -12.15
C LYS A 64 -8.92 3.21 -10.62
N CYS A 65 -7.72 3.50 -10.12
CA CYS A 65 -7.41 3.89 -8.74
C CYS A 65 -6.34 4.99 -8.70
N CYS A 66 -6.14 5.62 -7.54
CA CYS A 66 -5.06 6.57 -7.29
C CYS A 66 -4.39 6.27 -5.95
N PRO A 67 -3.11 5.87 -5.91
CA PRO A 67 -2.18 5.67 -7.04
C PRO A 67 -2.63 4.63 -8.09
N PRO A 68 -2.11 4.65 -9.33
CA PRO A 68 -2.48 3.65 -10.34
C PRO A 68 -1.87 2.27 -10.06
N VAL A 69 -2.48 1.22 -10.63
CA VAL A 69 -1.90 -0.13 -10.72
C VAL A 69 -0.61 -0.07 -11.55
N ARG A 70 0.40 -0.84 -11.14
CA ARG A 70 1.73 -0.89 -11.77
C ARG A 70 2.01 -2.25 -12.36
N GLY A 71 3.09 -2.35 -13.13
CA GLY A 71 3.46 -3.58 -13.81
C GLY A 71 3.84 -4.72 -12.87
N GLN A 72 3.88 -5.94 -13.41
CA GLN A 72 4.22 -7.15 -12.66
C GLN A 72 5.54 -7.07 -11.86
N PRO A 73 6.65 -6.53 -12.39
CA PRO A 73 7.89 -6.42 -11.61
C PRO A 73 7.73 -5.58 -10.34
N ASN A 74 6.89 -4.54 -10.38
CA ASN A 74 6.59 -3.73 -9.20
C ASN A 74 5.79 -4.53 -8.17
N ARG A 75 4.77 -5.29 -8.62
CA ARG A 75 3.96 -6.18 -7.77
C ARG A 75 4.84 -7.17 -7.01
N GLU A 76 5.82 -7.77 -7.68
CA GLU A 76 6.77 -8.72 -7.07
C GLU A 76 7.66 -8.06 -6.00
N LEU A 77 8.12 -6.83 -6.24
CA LEU A 77 8.88 -6.06 -5.25
C LEU A 77 8.04 -5.69 -4.03
N LEU A 78 6.76 -5.34 -4.19
CA LEU A 78 5.86 -5.09 -3.06
C LEU A 78 5.62 -6.35 -2.24
N TRP A 79 5.45 -7.50 -2.89
CA TRP A 79 5.38 -8.79 -2.20
C TRP A 79 6.64 -9.07 -1.38
N LYS A 80 7.82 -8.89 -1.99
CA LYS A 80 9.10 -9.06 -1.31
C LYS A 80 9.21 -8.13 -0.08
N ALA A 81 8.89 -6.85 -0.25
CA ALA A 81 8.91 -5.87 0.83
C ALA A 81 7.95 -6.20 1.98
N LEU A 82 6.79 -6.79 1.67
CA LEU A 82 5.86 -7.30 2.69
C LEU A 82 6.47 -8.48 3.45
N TYR A 83 7.08 -9.44 2.76
CA TYR A 83 7.74 -10.59 3.41
C TYR A 83 8.95 -10.18 4.26
N GLU A 84 9.71 -9.17 3.82
CA GLU A 84 10.88 -8.65 4.53
C GLU A 84 10.50 -7.70 5.68
N GLY A 85 9.22 -7.34 5.82
CA GLY A 85 8.72 -6.45 6.88
C GLY A 85 9.00 -4.97 6.64
N GLU A 86 9.36 -4.58 5.41
CA GLU A 86 9.48 -3.17 5.03
C GLU A 86 8.10 -2.50 4.92
N LEU A 87 7.09 -3.26 4.47
CA LEU A 87 5.68 -2.90 4.54
C LEU A 87 5.05 -3.49 5.79
N ASP A 88 4.37 -2.65 6.56
CA ASP A 88 3.83 -3.03 7.87
C ASP A 88 2.44 -3.65 7.75
N MET A 89 1.64 -3.21 6.77
CA MET A 89 0.22 -3.56 6.65
C MET A 89 -0.23 -3.70 5.20
N VAL A 90 -1.24 -4.54 5.00
CA VAL A 90 -2.05 -4.57 3.78
C VAL A 90 -3.45 -4.04 4.11
N VAL A 91 -3.92 -3.04 3.36
CA VAL A 91 -5.21 -2.38 3.57
C VAL A 91 -6.10 -2.46 2.32
N SER A 92 -7.38 -2.14 2.46
CA SER A 92 -8.31 -2.17 1.33
C SER A 92 -8.14 -0.98 0.39
N ASP A 93 -7.96 0.22 0.94
CA ASP A 93 -8.19 1.48 0.21
C ASP A 93 -9.57 1.45 -0.49
N HIS A 94 -10.57 1.00 0.26
CA HIS A 94 -11.92 0.80 -0.23
C HIS A 94 -12.59 2.15 -0.51
N SER A 95 -12.76 2.45 -1.80
CA SER A 95 -13.37 3.69 -2.29
C SER A 95 -14.35 3.38 -3.42
N PRO A 96 -15.50 2.74 -3.09
CA PRO A 96 -16.49 2.33 -4.08
C PRO A 96 -17.23 3.54 -4.66
N CYS A 97 -17.76 3.37 -5.87
CA CYS A 97 -18.66 4.33 -6.49
C CYS A 97 -19.74 3.58 -7.29
N THR A 98 -20.76 4.31 -7.75
CA THR A 98 -21.74 3.75 -8.67
C THR A 98 -21.11 3.43 -10.03
N PRO A 99 -21.62 2.43 -10.77
CA PRO A 99 -21.11 2.09 -12.10
C PRO A 99 -21.06 3.29 -13.08
N ASP A 100 -22.03 4.21 -12.99
CA ASP A 100 -22.10 5.40 -13.86
C ASP A 100 -20.90 6.35 -13.69
N LEU A 101 -20.30 6.37 -12.49
CA LEU A 101 -19.11 7.16 -12.18
C LEU A 101 -17.83 6.48 -12.68
N LYS A 102 -17.87 5.17 -12.98
CA LYS A 102 -16.75 4.48 -13.63
C LYS A 102 -16.65 4.76 -15.12
N LYS A 103 -17.69 5.29 -15.77
CA LYS A 103 -17.65 5.67 -17.20
C LYS A 103 -17.21 4.51 -18.10
N LEU A 104 -17.78 3.32 -17.84
CA LEU A 104 -17.37 2.05 -18.48
C LEU A 104 -17.49 2.10 -20.01
N GLU A 105 -18.52 2.79 -20.52
CA GLU A 105 -18.74 2.92 -21.97
C GLU A 105 -17.78 3.91 -22.62
N GLN A 106 -17.45 5.01 -21.94
CA GLN A 106 -16.54 6.02 -22.47
C GLN A 106 -15.09 5.52 -22.45
N GLY A 107 -14.74 4.68 -21.47
CA GLY A 107 -13.40 4.11 -21.37
C GLY A 107 -12.30 5.13 -21.06
N ASP A 108 -12.68 6.33 -20.64
CA ASP A 108 -11.75 7.42 -20.35
C ASP A 108 -11.31 7.39 -18.89
N PHE A 109 -10.03 7.06 -18.70
CA PHE A 109 -9.39 7.03 -17.39
C PHE A 109 -9.26 8.41 -16.75
N LEU A 110 -9.35 9.53 -17.47
CA LEU A 110 -9.23 10.85 -16.85
C LEU A 110 -10.55 11.23 -16.13
N SER A 111 -11.70 10.98 -16.77
CA SER A 111 -13.02 11.32 -16.22
C SER A 111 -13.61 10.30 -15.25
N ALA A 112 -13.19 9.02 -15.28
CA ALA A 112 -13.72 7.99 -14.40
C ALA A 112 -13.37 8.19 -12.90
N TRP A 113 -14.13 7.61 -11.97
CA TRP A 113 -13.81 7.60 -10.54
C TRP A 113 -12.59 6.72 -10.22
N GLY A 114 -11.64 7.26 -9.45
CA GLY A 114 -10.36 6.63 -9.14
C GLY A 114 -10.31 5.85 -7.82
N GLY A 115 -11.28 4.97 -7.57
CA GLY A 115 -11.31 4.12 -6.37
C GLY A 115 -11.74 2.68 -6.67
N ILE A 116 -11.29 1.73 -5.85
CA ILE A 116 -11.61 0.29 -5.99
C ILE A 116 -12.48 -0.17 -4.81
N SER A 117 -13.47 -1.02 -5.09
CA SER A 117 -14.25 -1.69 -4.05
C SER A 117 -13.55 -2.98 -3.59
N SER A 118 -12.81 -2.91 -2.49
CA SER A 118 -11.93 -4.01 -2.07
C SER A 118 -12.10 -4.50 -0.62
N LEU A 119 -13.05 -3.96 0.16
CA LEU A 119 -13.17 -4.24 1.60
C LEU A 119 -13.31 -5.75 1.91
N GLN A 120 -14.10 -6.46 1.11
CA GLN A 120 -14.35 -7.89 1.29
C GLN A 120 -13.12 -8.78 1.06
N PHE A 121 -12.12 -8.32 0.30
CA PHE A 121 -10.97 -9.13 -0.07
C PHE A 121 -9.88 -9.19 0.99
N GLY A 122 -9.97 -8.37 2.05
CA GLY A 122 -8.95 -8.34 3.10
C GLY A 122 -8.75 -9.67 3.84
N ARG A 123 -9.72 -10.58 3.80
CA ARG A 123 -9.55 -11.94 4.34
C ARG A 123 -9.04 -12.94 3.30
N LEU A 124 -9.29 -12.70 2.01
CA LEU A 124 -9.03 -13.65 0.92
C LEU A 124 -7.60 -13.54 0.39
N THR A 125 -7.12 -12.32 0.09
CA THR A 125 -5.72 -12.12 -0.33
C THR A 125 -4.72 -12.52 0.76
N SER A 126 -5.16 -12.39 2.01
CA SER A 126 -4.43 -12.75 3.23
C SER A 126 -4.20 -14.25 3.41
N LEU A 127 -5.07 -15.08 2.83
CA LEU A 127 -5.05 -16.52 3.03
C LEU A 127 -4.67 -17.26 1.74
N ASP A 128 -5.23 -16.89 0.59
CA ASP A 128 -5.09 -17.69 -0.62
C ASP A 128 -3.76 -17.44 -1.35
N GLU A 129 -3.26 -16.20 -1.46
CA GLU A 129 -1.95 -15.94 -2.10
C GLU A 129 -0.78 -16.00 -1.13
N ILE A 130 -1.04 -15.76 0.16
CA ILE A 130 -0.03 -15.77 1.20
C ILE A 130 0.24 -17.19 1.71
N LEU A 131 -0.78 -18.04 1.89
CA LEU A 131 -0.59 -19.38 2.47
C LEU A 131 -0.50 -20.52 1.44
N LEU A 132 -1.05 -20.40 0.23
CA LEU A 132 -1.27 -21.57 -0.63
C LEU A 132 -0.28 -21.79 -1.80
N PRO A 133 0.43 -20.80 -2.38
CA PRO A 133 1.41 -21.09 -3.44
C PRO A 133 2.88 -20.85 -3.08
N ARG A 134 3.21 -20.11 -2.00
CA ARG A 134 4.58 -19.60 -1.75
C ARG A 134 5.30 -20.16 -0.52
N GLY A 135 4.79 -21.24 0.05
CA GLY A 135 5.32 -21.88 1.25
C GLY A 135 4.85 -21.17 2.52
N THR A 136 4.70 -21.93 3.61
CA THR A 136 4.32 -21.45 4.94
C THR A 136 5.43 -20.55 5.48
N VAL A 137 5.37 -19.26 5.15
CA VAL A 137 6.29 -18.27 5.70
C VAL A 137 5.54 -17.50 6.77
N GLY A 138 6.08 -17.53 7.99
CA GLY A 138 5.53 -16.80 9.13
C GLY A 138 5.58 -15.30 8.84
N LEU A 139 4.48 -14.76 8.33
CA LEU A 139 4.25 -13.33 8.39
C LEU A 139 4.28 -12.92 9.85
N SER A 140 5.00 -11.85 10.14
CA SER A 140 4.94 -11.20 11.44
C SER A 140 3.47 -11.03 11.84
N PRO A 141 3.07 -11.37 13.08
CA PRO A 141 1.70 -11.14 13.57
C PRO A 141 1.23 -9.69 13.31
N ARG A 142 2.17 -8.74 13.18
CA ARG A 142 1.92 -7.34 12.85
C ARG A 142 1.26 -7.10 11.49
N CYS A 143 1.46 -7.98 10.51
CA CYS A 143 0.88 -7.80 9.17
C CYS A 143 -0.63 -8.07 9.13
N PHE A 144 -1.16 -8.82 10.11
CA PHE A 144 -2.60 -9.12 10.25
C PHE A 144 -3.22 -8.55 11.51
N GLU A 145 -2.42 -8.13 12.49
CA GLU A 145 -2.89 -7.20 13.50
C GLU A 145 -3.32 -5.93 12.77
N LEU A 146 -4.64 -5.80 12.56
CA LEU A 146 -5.31 -4.51 12.68
C LEU A 146 -4.65 -3.84 13.89
N ILE A 147 -3.76 -2.89 13.65
CA ILE A 147 -3.13 -2.14 14.73
C ILE A 147 -4.26 -1.76 15.69
N PRO A 148 -4.23 -2.22 16.96
CA PRO A 148 -5.34 -2.03 17.86
C PRO A 148 -5.70 -0.54 17.86
N LEU A 149 -6.99 -0.22 17.98
CA LEU A 149 -7.55 1.14 18.08
C LEU A 149 -6.81 2.06 19.09
N ARG A 150 -5.95 1.51 19.94
CA ARG A 150 -5.08 2.23 20.88
C ARG A 150 -3.99 3.08 20.23
N ASP A 151 -3.61 2.77 18.99
CA ASP A 151 -2.49 3.44 18.30
C ASP A 151 -2.94 4.58 17.35
N TRP A 152 -4.25 4.88 17.35
CA TRP A 152 -4.92 5.99 16.63
C TRP A 152 -5.02 7.28 17.45
N SER A 153 -4.38 7.31 18.62
CA SER A 153 -4.36 8.47 19.50
C SER A 153 -3.52 9.59 18.86
N PHE A 154 -4.18 10.53 18.18
CA PHE A 154 -3.63 11.86 17.91
C PHE A 154 -3.59 12.62 19.24
N THR A 155 -2.52 12.41 20.02
CA THR A 155 -2.13 13.29 21.13
C THR A 155 -0.69 13.71 20.95
#